data_AF-A0A1B9F3J8-F1
#
_entry.id   AF-A0A1B9F3J8-F1
#
_cell.length_a   1.000
_cell.length_b   1.000
_cell.length_c   1.000
_cell.angle_alpha   90.00
_cell.angle_beta   90.00
_cell.angle_gamma   90.00
#
_symmetry.space_group_name_H-M   'P 1'
#
loop_
_entity.id
_entity.type
_entity.pdbx_description
1 polymer ?
#
loop_
_entity_poly.entity_id
_entity_poly.type
_entity_poly.pdbx_seq_one_letter_code
_entity_poly.pdbx_strand_id
1 'polypeptide(L)'
;MTKTFAKWASKQQLLDEALKGALDEIEKGKYEASLGGNLYKKRVRFIGKGKRGSARMIICYKKGDRAIFIHGFAKNEKSSLSKRELHALREFSKILLGLTSEQIRIAIKNGDFIEV
;
A
#
# COMPACT_ATOMS: atom_id res chain seq x y z
N MET A 1 5.96 1.44 4.83
CA MET A 1 4.96 2.21 4.05
C MET A 1 5.49 3.61 3.70
N THR A 2 4.95 4.27 2.67
CA THR A 2 5.32 5.67 2.32
C THR A 2 4.74 6.68 3.31
N LYS A 3 5.40 7.82 3.51
CA LYS A 3 4.91 8.92 4.36
C LYS A 3 3.51 9.41 3.96
N THR A 4 3.24 9.50 2.65
CA THR A 4 1.93 9.91 2.13
C THR A 4 0.85 8.89 2.45
N PHE A 5 1.16 7.59 2.32
CA PHE A 5 0.26 6.52 2.72
C PHE A 5 0.01 6.53 4.22
N ALA A 6 1.06 6.67 5.04
CA ALA A 6 0.94 6.70 6.50
C ALA A 6 0.03 7.83 6.98
N LYS A 7 0.18 9.04 6.42
CA LYS A 7 -0.72 10.18 6.69
C LYS A 7 -2.17 9.86 6.32
N TRP A 8 -2.39 9.19 5.18
CA TRP A 8 -3.74 8.79 4.78
C TRP A 8 -4.31 7.69 5.70
N ALA A 9 -3.52 6.66 6.02
CA ALA A 9 -3.92 5.55 6.89
C ALA A 9 -4.31 6.04 8.29
N SER A 10 -3.52 6.96 8.86
CA SER A 10 -3.82 7.60 10.15
C SER A 10 -5.14 8.37 10.11
N LYS A 11 -5.41 9.16 9.06
CA LYS A 11 -6.71 9.86 8.88
C LYS A 11 -7.90 8.90 8.78
N GLN A 12 -7.67 7.72 8.24
CA GLN A 12 -8.70 6.69 8.11
C GLN A 12 -8.78 5.75 9.33
N GLN A 13 -7.98 5.99 10.37
CA GLN A 13 -7.87 5.13 11.56
C GLN A 13 -7.59 3.67 11.18
N LEU A 14 -6.76 3.47 10.16
CA LEU A 14 -6.34 2.15 9.74
C LEU A 14 -5.17 1.70 10.60
N LEU A 15 -5.40 0.66 11.40
CA LEU A 15 -4.40 0.12 12.33
C LEU A 15 -3.36 -0.75 11.62
N ASP A 16 -2.18 -0.86 12.22
CA ASP A 16 -1.08 -1.66 11.68
C ASP A 16 -1.43 -3.15 11.59
N GLU A 17 -2.25 -3.69 12.50
CA GLU A 17 -2.75 -5.07 12.42
C GLU A 17 -3.57 -5.31 11.15
N ALA A 18 -4.33 -4.31 10.71
CA ALA A 18 -5.11 -4.39 9.49
C ALA A 18 -4.21 -4.32 8.25
N LEU A 19 -3.10 -3.58 8.31
CA LEU A 19 -2.07 -3.57 7.26
C LEU A 19 -1.33 -4.91 7.16
N LYS A 20 -0.91 -5.46 8.30
CA LYS A 20 -0.26 -6.79 8.40
C LYS A 20 -1.17 -7.88 7.88
N GLY A 21 -2.43 -7.93 8.34
CA GLY A 21 -3.41 -8.90 7.82
C GLY A 21 -3.65 -8.75 6.31
N ALA A 22 -3.61 -7.53 5.77
CA ALA A 22 -3.72 -7.31 4.33
C ALA A 22 -2.52 -7.88 3.56
N LEU A 23 -1.32 -7.77 4.12
CA LEU A 23 -0.11 -8.35 3.56
C LEU A 23 -0.19 -9.88 3.59
N ASP A 24 -0.53 -10.48 4.73
CA ASP A 24 -0.70 -11.94 4.87
C ASP A 24 -1.68 -12.51 3.83
N GLU A 25 -2.77 -11.79 3.57
CA GLU A 25 -3.74 -12.17 2.55
C GLU A 25 -3.14 -12.08 1.13
N ILE A 26 -2.35 -11.04 0.82
CA ILE A 26 -1.64 -10.94 -0.46
C ILE A 26 -0.65 -12.09 -0.63
N GLU A 27 0.12 -12.45 0.41
CA GLU A 27 1.08 -13.54 0.35
C GLU A 27 0.39 -14.89 0.05
N LYS A 28 -0.84 -15.05 0.52
CA LYS A 28 -1.73 -16.20 0.25
C LYS A 28 -2.47 -16.09 -1.09
N GLY A 29 -2.18 -15.09 -1.92
CA GLY A 29 -2.82 -14.87 -3.22
C GLY A 29 -4.22 -14.27 -3.15
N LYS A 30 -4.66 -13.76 -1.99
CA LYS A 30 -5.97 -13.14 -1.80
C LYS A 30 -5.87 -11.64 -2.02
N TYR A 31 -6.12 -11.19 -3.24
CA TYR A 31 -6.15 -9.78 -3.61
C TYR A 31 -7.22 -9.52 -4.68
N GLU A 32 -7.64 -8.26 -4.82
CA GLU A 32 -8.65 -7.88 -5.80
C GLU A 32 -8.12 -7.82 -7.23
N ALA A 33 -6.87 -7.36 -7.40
CA ALA A 33 -6.23 -7.29 -8.70
C ALA A 33 -4.70 -7.22 -8.58
N SER A 34 -4.00 -7.90 -9.48
CA SER A 34 -2.63 -7.55 -9.83
C SER A 34 -2.66 -6.42 -10.85
N LEU A 35 -1.97 -5.33 -10.52
CA LEU A 35 -1.89 -4.13 -11.35
C LEU A 35 -0.63 -4.12 -12.23
N GLY A 36 0.17 -5.19 -12.20
CA GLY A 36 1.45 -5.28 -12.92
C GLY A 36 2.57 -4.49 -12.23
N GLY A 37 3.83 -4.83 -12.53
CA GLY A 37 5.00 -4.17 -11.92
C GLY A 37 5.07 -4.36 -10.40
N ASN A 38 4.71 -5.56 -9.90
CA ASN A 38 4.67 -5.89 -8.47
C ASN A 38 3.68 -5.05 -7.64
N LEU A 39 2.64 -4.49 -8.29
CA LEU A 39 1.58 -3.76 -7.61
C LEU A 39 0.34 -4.63 -7.43
N TYR A 40 -0.20 -4.62 -6.21
CA TYR A 40 -1.40 -5.34 -5.85
C TYR A 40 -2.43 -4.38 -5.26
N LYS A 41 -3.68 -4.56 -5.69
CA LYS A 41 -4.83 -3.86 -5.12
C LYS A 41 -5.44 -4.74 -4.05
N LYS A 42 -5.56 -4.20 -2.84
CA LYS A 42 -6.13 -4.90 -1.69
C LYS A 42 -7.26 -4.11 -1.03
N ARG A 43 -8.37 -4.76 -0.69
CA ARG A 43 -9.39 -4.18 0.19
C ARG A 43 -9.18 -4.59 1.63
N VAL A 44 -9.36 -3.62 2.52
CA VAL A 44 -9.34 -3.83 3.97
C VAL A 44 -10.54 -3.12 4.58
N ARG A 45 -11.15 -3.72 5.58
CA ARG A 45 -12.27 -3.12 6.32
C ARG A 45 -11.70 -2.20 7.41
N PHE A 46 -12.29 -1.02 7.58
CA PHE A 46 -11.95 -0.19 8.72
C PHE A 46 -12.51 -0.81 10.00
N ILE A 47 -11.69 -0.90 11.04
CA ILE A 47 -12.14 -1.31 12.37
C ILE A 47 -13.06 -0.20 12.92
N GLY A 48 -14.19 -0.56 13.53
CA GLY A 48 -15.12 0.39 14.15
C GLY A 48 -16.09 1.14 13.23
N LYS A 49 -15.92 1.12 11.89
CA LYS A 49 -16.84 1.79 10.94
C LYS A 49 -17.90 0.88 10.31
N GLY A 50 -18.51 -0.03 11.09
CA GLY A 50 -19.62 -0.89 10.67
C GLY A 50 -19.51 -1.49 9.25
N LYS A 51 -20.64 -1.80 8.59
CA LYS A 51 -20.67 -2.33 7.21
C LYS A 51 -20.28 -1.31 6.11
N ARG A 52 -19.93 -0.06 6.46
CA ARG A 52 -19.97 1.06 5.49
C ARG A 52 -18.62 1.59 5.01
N GLY A 53 -17.48 1.16 5.56
CA GLY A 53 -16.17 1.66 5.12
C GLY A 53 -15.18 0.56 4.76
N SER A 54 -14.83 0.43 3.48
CA SER A 54 -13.66 -0.35 3.02
C SER A 54 -12.61 0.57 2.43
N ALA A 55 -11.36 0.44 2.87
CA ALA A 55 -10.19 0.98 2.21
C ALA A 55 -9.84 0.17 0.97
N ARG A 56 -9.40 0.83 -0.10
CA ARG A 56 -8.64 0.20 -1.17
C ARG A 56 -7.21 0.69 -1.08
N MET A 57 -6.27 -0.24 -0.99
CA MET A 57 -4.85 0.05 -0.87
C MET A 57 -4.12 -0.50 -2.08
N ILE A 58 -3.11 0.22 -2.50
CA ILE A 58 -2.13 -0.22 -3.49
C ILE A 58 -0.84 -0.51 -2.74
N ILE A 59 -0.34 -1.72 -2.94
CA ILE A 59 0.84 -2.25 -2.27
C ILE A 59 1.82 -2.67 -3.34
N CYS A 60 3.06 -2.21 -3.22
CA CYS A 60 4.19 -2.74 -3.96
C CYS A 60 4.72 -3.94 -3.17
N TYR A 61 4.57 -5.15 -3.71
CA TYR A 61 4.96 -6.38 -3.05
C TYR A 61 5.82 -7.22 -3.98
N LYS A 62 7.02 -7.56 -3.51
CA LYS A 62 7.92 -8.53 -4.15
C LYS A 62 8.19 -9.63 -3.14
N LYS A 63 7.70 -10.83 -3.46
CA LYS A 63 7.82 -12.02 -2.61
C LYS A 63 9.28 -12.29 -2.27
N GLY A 64 9.57 -12.51 -0.98
CA GLY A 64 10.92 -12.77 -0.48
C GLY A 64 11.84 -11.54 -0.42
N ASP A 65 11.32 -10.32 -0.66
CA ASP A 65 12.10 -9.08 -0.61
C ASP A 65 11.41 -8.07 0.31
N ARG A 66 10.32 -7.43 -0.15
CA ARG A 66 9.67 -6.36 0.61
C ARG A 66 8.22 -6.12 0.22
N ALA A 67 7.49 -5.51 1.15
CA ALA A 67 6.16 -4.96 0.96
C ALA A 67 6.14 -3.48 1.34
N ILE A 68 5.68 -2.63 0.43
CA ILE A 68 5.57 -1.19 0.65
C ILE A 68 4.16 -0.74 0.28
N PHE A 69 3.39 -0.29 1.27
CA PHE A 69 2.12 0.40 1.04
C PHE A 69 2.39 1.79 0.45
N ILE A 70 1.83 2.07 -0.73
CA ILE A 70 2.16 3.29 -1.50
C ILE A 70 0.97 4.24 -1.67
N HIS A 71 -0.25 3.73 -1.71
CA HIS A 71 -1.44 4.54 -1.95
C HIS A 71 -2.69 3.93 -1.34
N GLY A 72 -3.63 4.77 -0.90
CA GLY A 72 -4.90 4.34 -0.32
C GLY A 72 -6.01 5.32 -0.69
N PHE A 73 -7.22 4.80 -0.88
CA PHE A 73 -8.42 5.62 -1.12
C PHE A 73 -9.68 4.96 -0.54
N ALA A 74 -10.57 5.79 0.00
CA ALA A 74 -11.83 5.34 0.57
C ALA A 74 -12.85 5.00 -0.53
N LYS A 75 -13.87 4.21 -0.19
CA LYS A 75 -14.89 3.69 -1.15
C LYS A 75 -15.57 4.79 -1.99
N ASN A 76 -15.63 6.03 -1.48
CA ASN A 76 -16.32 7.15 -2.12
C ASN A 76 -15.37 8.19 -2.74
N GLU A 77 -14.05 8.04 -2.59
CA GLU A 77 -13.08 9.00 -3.17
C GLU A 77 -12.71 8.63 -4.61
N LYS A 78 -12.53 7.33 -4.89
CA LYS A 78 -12.16 6.84 -6.23
C LYS A 78 -12.55 5.38 -6.43
N SER A 79 -13.18 5.06 -7.56
CA SER A 79 -13.56 3.69 -7.92
C SER A 79 -12.43 2.93 -8.61
N SER A 80 -11.63 3.64 -9.41
CA SER A 80 -10.56 3.10 -10.26
C SER A 80 -9.37 4.07 -10.37
N LEU A 81 -8.20 3.52 -10.71
CA LEU A 81 -7.02 4.31 -11.09
C LEU A 81 -7.13 4.62 -12.58
N SER A 82 -6.88 5.87 -12.97
CA SER A 82 -6.73 6.21 -14.39
C SER A 82 -5.51 5.51 -15.00
N LYS A 83 -5.46 5.39 -16.33
CA LYS A 83 -4.29 4.82 -17.03
C LYS A 83 -2.99 5.55 -16.67
N ARG A 84 -3.05 6.88 -16.55
CA ARG A 84 -1.90 7.72 -16.18
C ARG A 84 -1.42 7.46 -14.75
N GLU A 85 -2.34 7.35 -13.80
CA GLU A 85 -2.00 7.03 -12.41
C GLU A 85 -1.42 5.62 -12.28
N LEU A 86 -2.03 4.65 -12.97
CA LEU A 86 -1.53 3.28 -12.98
C LEU A 86 -0.11 3.22 -13.55
N HIS A 87 0.15 3.93 -14.65
CA HIS A 87 1.50 4.03 -15.21
C HIS A 87 2.48 4.66 -14.22
N ALA A 88 2.13 5.79 -13.61
CA ALA A 88 2.98 6.45 -12.62
C ALA A 88 3.29 5.55 -11.41
N LEU A 89 2.29 4.80 -10.92
CA LEU A 89 2.49 3.86 -9.82
C LEU A 89 3.43 2.70 -10.22
N ARG A 90 3.35 2.21 -11.46
CA ARG A 90 4.25 1.16 -11.97
C ARG A 90 5.69 1.64 -12.10
N GLU A 91 5.91 2.87 -12.56
CA GLU A 91 7.27 3.43 -12.58
C GLU A 91 7.78 3.65 -11.15
N PHE A 92 6.91 4.12 -10.25
CA PHE A 92 7.26 4.28 -8.85
C PHE A 92 7.61 2.94 -8.18
N SER A 93 6.89 1.86 -8.50
CA SER A 93 7.20 0.53 -7.93
C SER A 93 8.56 0.01 -8.36
N LYS A 94 8.99 0.28 -9.61
CA LYS A 94 10.35 -0.06 -10.06
C LYS A 94 11.41 0.67 -9.25
N ILE A 95 11.21 1.97 -9.00
CA ILE A 95 12.12 2.76 -8.17
C ILE A 95 12.19 2.18 -6.76
N LEU A 96 11.04 1.93 -6.12
CA LEU A 96 10.95 1.41 -4.75
C LEU A 96 11.62 0.04 -4.57
N LEU A 97 11.46 -0.85 -5.56
CA LEU A 97 12.10 -2.17 -5.56
C LEU A 97 13.58 -2.13 -5.95
N GLY A 98 14.01 -1.06 -6.61
CA GLY A 98 15.42 -0.79 -6.93
C GLY A 98 16.21 -0.18 -5.77
N LEU A 99 15.55 0.30 -4.72
CA LEU A 99 16.24 0.88 -3.56
C LEU A 99 17.07 -0.17 -2.81
N THR A 100 18.33 0.17 -2.52
CA THR A 100 19.20 -0.65 -1.69
C THR A 100 18.74 -0.64 -0.24
N SER A 101 19.16 -1.63 0.56
CA SER A 101 18.86 -1.68 1.99
C SER A 101 19.35 -0.43 2.73
N GLU A 102 20.47 0.16 2.30
CA GLU A 102 20.98 1.40 2.86
C GLU A 102 20.07 2.60 2.55
N GLN A 103 19.62 2.72 1.30
CA GLN A 103 18.68 3.76 0.90
C GLN A 103 17.34 3.63 1.65
N ILE A 104 16.86 2.41 1.87
CA ILE A 104 15.67 2.17 2.70
C ILE A 104 15.89 2.64 4.13
N ARG A 105 17.02 2.30 4.76
CA ARG A 105 17.34 2.76 6.13
C ARG A 105 17.41 4.28 6.22
N ILE A 106 18.02 4.95 5.24
CA ILE A 106 18.08 6.41 5.17
C ILE A 106 16.66 6.99 5.02
N ALA A 107 15.84 6.42 4.14
CA ALA A 107 14.46 6.86 3.95
C ALA A 107 13.59 6.70 5.21
N ILE A 108 13.81 5.64 5.99
CA ILE A 108 13.15 5.47 7.29
C ILE A 108 13.64 6.52 8.29
N LYS A 109 14.95 6.73 8.40
CA LYS A 109 15.54 7.75 9.29
C LYS A 109 15.04 9.17 8.98
N ASN A 110 14.83 9.48 7.70
CA ASN A 110 14.31 10.77 7.23
C ASN A 110 12.77 10.89 7.38
N GLY A 111 12.08 9.80 7.73
CA GLY A 111 10.62 9.75 7.83
C GLY A 111 9.90 9.76 6.49
N ASP A 112 10.60 9.43 5.40
CA ASP A 112 10.01 9.22 4.07
C ASP A 112 9.31 7.86 4.01
N PHE A 113 9.86 6.87 4.72
CA PHE A 113 9.21 5.60 5.00
C PHE A 113 8.96 5.42 6.51
N ILE A 114 7.91 4.66 6.81
CA ILE A 114 7.53 4.28 8.16
C ILE A 114 7.37 2.76 8.18
N GLU A 115 7.99 2.09 9.15
CA GLU A 115 7.86 0.64 9.36
C GLU A 115 6.51 0.30 10.00
N VAL A 116 6.04 -0.92 9.73
CA VAL A 116 4.72 -1.44 10.15
C VAL A 116 4.91 -2.80 10.78
#